data_AF-A0A0E9MRL2-F1
#
_entry.id   AF-A0A0E9MRL2-F1
#
_cell.length_a   1.000
_cell.length_b   1.000
_cell.length_c   1.000
_cell.angle_alpha   90.00
_cell.angle_beta   90.00
_cell.angle_gamma   90.00
#
_symmetry.space_group_name_H-M   'P 1'
#
loop_
_entity.id
_entity.type
_entity.pdbx_description
1 polymer ?
#
loop_
_entity_poly.entity_id
_entity_poly.type
_entity_poly.pdbx_seq_one_letter_code
_entity_poly.pdbx_strand_id
1 'polypeptide(L)'
;MIALGCLVWAAPAPAAVLPGTYDGSQTEMAARLVLRPDGKFGYALSYGALDEQAQGRWVEAGGKVLLTTEPKPKPPRFAVVSDKPAADGSIHVALSDPDLLQGSSLTMVVTYAGASQPAFVEVDEDGRLPVPPGKTVAALVPDLPIFDLSLPAYPLTPGGHTIVFRFEPNDLGIAAFDKEPLGIEGDTLVLQRYGRTIRFEKDAN
;
A
#
# COMPACT_ATOMS: atom_id res chain seq x y z
N MET A 1 -61.08 -21.35 -16.26
CA MET A 1 -60.10 -20.74 -15.34
C MET A 1 -58.79 -21.49 -15.49
N ILE A 2 -57.77 -20.86 -16.06
CA ILE A 2 -56.43 -21.45 -16.22
C ILE A 2 -55.60 -20.95 -15.04
N ALA A 3 -55.18 -21.86 -14.17
CA ALA A 3 -54.27 -21.54 -13.06
C ALA A 3 -52.86 -21.36 -13.62
N LEU A 4 -52.33 -20.13 -13.57
CA LEU A 4 -50.91 -19.88 -13.78
C LEU A 4 -50.14 -20.44 -12.58
N GLY A 5 -49.41 -21.52 -12.78
CA GLY A 5 -48.39 -21.97 -11.84
C GLY A 5 -47.17 -21.08 -11.93
N CYS A 6 -46.93 -20.25 -10.92
CA CYS A 6 -45.65 -19.56 -10.74
C CYS A 6 -44.57 -20.61 -10.44
N LEU A 7 -43.67 -20.86 -11.39
CA LEU A 7 -42.40 -21.49 -11.11
C LEU A 7 -41.55 -20.48 -10.33
N VAL A 8 -41.37 -20.72 -9.02
CA VAL A 8 -40.39 -19.98 -8.23
C VAL A 8 -39.02 -20.57 -8.55
N TRP A 9 -38.22 -19.83 -9.30
CA TRP A 9 -36.80 -20.16 -9.48
C TRP A 9 -36.09 -19.88 -8.15
N ALA A 10 -35.79 -20.93 -7.39
CA ALA A 10 -34.89 -20.80 -6.25
C ALA A 10 -33.49 -20.47 -6.78
N ALA A 11 -33.01 -19.26 -6.52
CA ALA A 11 -31.60 -18.94 -6.76
C ALA A 11 -30.75 -19.90 -5.91
N PRO A 12 -29.67 -20.49 -6.47
CA PRO A 12 -28.77 -21.31 -5.67
C PRO A 12 -28.27 -20.48 -4.48
N ALA A 13 -28.34 -21.05 -3.28
CA ALA A 13 -27.71 -20.44 -2.13
C ALA A 13 -26.21 -20.25 -2.44
N PRO A 14 -25.62 -19.10 -2.09
CA PRO A 14 -24.18 -18.93 -2.26
C PRO A 14 -23.46 -20.07 -1.51
N ALA A 15 -22.46 -20.66 -2.16
CA ALA A 15 -21.63 -21.68 -1.53
C ALA A 15 -20.97 -21.06 -0.30
N ALA A 16 -21.19 -21.67 0.87
CA ALA A 16 -20.60 -21.18 2.12
C ALA A 16 -19.09 -21.34 2.08
N VAL A 17 -18.35 -20.29 2.45
CA VAL A 17 -16.89 -20.34 2.49
C VAL A 17 -16.46 -21.26 3.63
N LEU A 18 -15.66 -22.27 3.33
CA LEU A 18 -15.20 -23.23 4.31
C LEU A 18 -13.88 -22.77 4.96
N PRO A 19 -13.80 -22.61 6.28
CA PRO A 19 -12.52 -22.45 6.94
C PRO A 19 -11.49 -23.51 6.51
N GLY A 20 -10.24 -23.11 6.39
CA GLY A 20 -9.15 -23.94 5.89
C GLY A 20 -7.92 -23.14 5.47
N THR A 21 -6.91 -23.86 5.00
CA THR A 21 -5.76 -23.30 4.30
C THR A 21 -6.04 -23.31 2.81
N TYR A 22 -5.64 -22.25 2.14
CA TYR A 22 -5.75 -22.10 0.71
C TYR A 22 -4.39 -21.72 0.12
N ASP A 23 -3.99 -22.39 -0.93
CA ASP A 23 -2.78 -22.09 -1.71
C ASP A 23 -3.16 -21.22 -2.91
N GLY A 24 -2.50 -20.07 -3.02
CA GLY A 24 -2.60 -19.17 -4.17
C GLY A 24 -1.30 -19.10 -4.97
N SER A 25 -0.36 -20.01 -4.71
CA SER A 25 0.94 -20.01 -5.35
C SER A 25 0.83 -20.29 -6.85
N GLN A 26 1.64 -19.60 -7.61
CA GLN A 26 1.75 -19.71 -9.06
C GLN A 26 3.20 -19.43 -9.49
N THR A 27 3.53 -19.57 -10.76
CA THR A 27 4.88 -19.23 -11.25
C THR A 27 5.26 -17.81 -10.81
N GLU A 28 6.46 -17.70 -10.20
CA GLU A 28 7.03 -16.45 -9.65
C GLU A 28 6.31 -15.84 -8.44
N MET A 29 5.32 -16.53 -7.86
CA MET A 29 4.56 -16.04 -6.72
C MET A 29 4.25 -17.15 -5.71
N ALA A 30 4.62 -16.95 -4.45
CA ALA A 30 4.13 -17.76 -3.35
C ALA A 30 3.01 -17.00 -2.64
N ALA A 31 1.83 -17.60 -2.49
CA ALA A 31 0.73 -16.96 -1.78
C ALA A 31 -0.04 -17.98 -0.95
N ARG A 32 -0.40 -17.62 0.28
CA ARG A 32 -1.20 -18.48 1.16
C ARG A 32 -2.21 -17.66 1.94
N LEU A 33 -3.41 -18.23 2.08
CA LEU A 33 -4.49 -17.68 2.88
C LEU A 33 -4.98 -18.75 3.85
N VAL A 34 -5.12 -18.40 5.11
CA VAL A 34 -5.71 -19.26 6.14
C VAL A 34 -6.96 -18.58 6.66
N LEU A 35 -8.12 -19.21 6.51
CA LEU A 35 -9.38 -18.77 7.10
C LEU A 35 -9.72 -19.69 8.27
N ARG A 36 -9.76 -19.14 9.49
CA ARG A 36 -10.08 -19.91 10.70
C ARG A 36 -11.58 -19.84 11.01
N PRO A 37 -12.18 -20.88 11.60
CA PRO A 37 -13.61 -20.90 11.95
C PRO A 37 -14.04 -19.80 12.94
N ASP A 38 -13.11 -19.25 13.71
CA ASP A 38 -13.32 -18.16 14.67
C ASP A 38 -13.36 -16.76 14.01
N GLY A 39 -13.37 -16.70 12.67
CA GLY A 39 -13.39 -15.45 11.92
C GLY A 39 -12.02 -14.76 11.86
N LYS A 40 -10.91 -15.44 12.19
CA LYS A 40 -9.55 -14.92 12.04
C LYS A 40 -8.90 -15.40 10.75
N PHE A 41 -8.09 -14.56 10.12
CA PHE A 41 -7.31 -14.96 8.94
C PHE A 41 -5.82 -14.73 9.13
N GLY A 42 -5.03 -15.47 8.35
CA GLY A 42 -3.63 -15.18 8.07
C GLY A 42 -3.39 -15.17 6.55
N TYR A 43 -2.51 -14.30 6.09
CA TYR A 43 -2.17 -14.10 4.68
C TYR A 43 -0.66 -13.92 4.56
N ALA A 44 -0.08 -14.50 3.51
CA ALA A 44 1.28 -14.24 3.10
C ALA A 44 1.38 -14.21 1.56
N LEU A 45 2.21 -13.33 1.04
CA LEU A 45 2.53 -13.19 -0.38
C LEU A 45 4.02 -12.89 -0.52
N SER A 46 4.67 -13.58 -1.43
CA SER A 46 6.00 -13.23 -1.94
C SER A 46 5.90 -13.16 -3.47
N TYR A 47 6.25 -12.02 -4.05
CA TYR A 47 6.19 -11.75 -5.47
C TYR A 47 7.31 -10.80 -5.92
N GLY A 48 8.30 -11.33 -6.63
CA GLY A 48 9.49 -10.54 -7.00
C GLY A 48 10.26 -10.07 -5.76
N ALA A 49 10.44 -8.76 -5.61
CA ALA A 49 11.07 -8.15 -4.42
C ALA A 49 10.05 -7.76 -3.32
N LEU A 50 8.76 -8.03 -3.54
CA LEU A 50 7.71 -7.72 -2.59
C LEU A 50 7.43 -8.94 -1.71
N ASP A 51 7.54 -8.73 -0.40
CA ASP A 51 7.04 -9.65 0.61
C ASP A 51 5.98 -8.96 1.45
N GLU A 52 4.83 -9.62 1.61
CA GLU A 52 3.72 -9.13 2.43
C GLU A 52 3.14 -10.23 3.31
N GLN A 53 2.66 -9.81 4.47
CA GLN A 53 1.85 -10.63 5.35
C GLN A 53 0.70 -9.84 5.94
N ALA A 54 -0.35 -10.52 6.38
CA ALA A 54 -1.39 -9.90 7.17
C ALA A 54 -2.09 -10.92 8.06
N GLN A 55 -2.65 -10.43 9.15
CA GLN A 55 -3.55 -11.18 10.01
C GLN A 55 -4.67 -10.27 10.47
N GLY A 56 -5.83 -10.84 10.75
CA GLY A 56 -6.95 -10.04 11.21
C GLY A 56 -8.24 -10.82 11.23
N ARG A 57 -9.34 -10.15 10.86
CA ARG A 57 -10.67 -10.77 10.80
C ARG A 57 -11.13 -10.96 9.37
N TRP A 58 -11.88 -12.03 9.14
CA TRP A 58 -12.62 -12.24 7.93
C TRP A 58 -14.10 -12.42 8.23
N VAL A 59 -14.94 -11.99 7.29
CA VAL A 59 -16.39 -12.23 7.31
C VAL A 59 -16.88 -12.56 5.92
N GLU A 60 -17.92 -13.38 5.81
CA GLU A 60 -18.64 -13.55 4.56
C GLU A 60 -19.77 -12.51 4.48
N ALA A 61 -19.79 -11.70 3.42
CA ALA A 61 -20.82 -10.68 3.21
C ALA A 61 -21.00 -10.40 1.72
N GLY A 62 -22.25 -10.38 1.25
CA GLY A 62 -22.56 -10.05 -0.15
C GLY A 62 -21.96 -11.01 -1.18
N GLY A 63 -21.83 -12.30 -0.84
CA GLY A 63 -21.24 -13.32 -1.73
C GLY A 63 -19.73 -13.17 -1.91
N LYS A 64 -19.04 -12.61 -0.91
CA LYS A 64 -17.59 -12.38 -0.87
C LYS A 64 -17.04 -12.69 0.51
N VAL A 65 -15.76 -13.01 0.57
CA VAL A 65 -14.99 -12.94 1.82
C VAL A 65 -14.40 -11.55 1.93
N LEU A 66 -14.57 -10.88 3.06
CA LEU A 66 -13.97 -9.58 3.33
C LEU A 66 -12.88 -9.73 4.38
N LEU A 67 -11.65 -9.33 4.06
CA LEU A 67 -10.52 -9.34 5.00
C LEU A 67 -10.30 -7.94 5.60
N THR A 68 -10.05 -7.90 6.90
CA THR A 68 -9.67 -6.67 7.61
C THR A 68 -8.47 -6.95 8.49
N THR A 69 -7.33 -6.33 8.20
CA THR A 69 -6.09 -6.50 8.96
C THR A 69 -6.23 -5.87 10.36
N GLU A 70 -5.84 -6.61 11.39
CA GLU A 70 -5.93 -6.19 12.79
C GLU A 70 -4.64 -6.50 13.57
N PRO A 71 -4.08 -5.51 14.30
CA PRO A 71 -4.49 -4.10 14.35
C PRO A 71 -4.34 -3.40 12.99
N LYS A 72 -5.01 -2.26 12.80
CA LYS A 72 -4.88 -1.47 11.57
C LYS A 72 -3.39 -1.09 11.39
N PRO A 73 -2.75 -1.47 10.27
CA PRO A 73 -1.34 -1.16 10.07
C PRO A 73 -1.09 0.34 10.04
N LYS A 74 0.02 0.75 10.65
CA LYS A 74 0.54 2.11 10.56
C LYS A 74 1.38 2.22 9.28
N PRO A 75 1.00 3.08 8.32
CA PRO A 75 1.71 3.18 7.05
C PRO A 75 3.11 3.76 7.24
N PRO A 76 4.08 3.39 6.38
CA PRO A 76 5.40 4.03 6.35
C PRO A 76 5.27 5.53 6.09
N ARG A 77 6.22 6.31 6.61
CA ARG A 77 6.26 7.77 6.42
C ARG A 77 7.66 8.32 6.55
N PHE A 78 7.87 9.54 6.09
CA PHE A 78 9.00 10.36 6.52
C PHE A 78 8.59 11.29 7.65
N ALA A 79 9.34 11.26 8.75
CA ALA A 79 9.24 12.24 9.82
C ALA A 79 10.24 13.37 9.59
N VAL A 80 9.84 14.62 9.84
CA VAL A 80 10.76 15.75 9.89
C VAL A 80 11.48 15.74 11.23
N VAL A 81 12.80 15.56 11.17
CA VAL A 81 13.69 15.63 12.34
C VAL A 81 14.03 17.08 12.65
N SER A 82 14.28 17.88 11.61
CA SER A 82 14.50 19.32 11.73
C SER A 82 14.07 20.03 10.47
N ASP A 83 13.54 21.25 10.63
CA ASP A 83 13.36 22.24 9.58
C ASP A 83 13.83 23.60 10.14
N LYS A 84 14.81 24.21 9.48
CA LYS A 84 15.39 25.49 9.89
C LYS A 84 15.43 26.45 8.70
N PRO A 85 15.27 27.77 8.91
CA PRO A 85 15.45 28.73 7.82
C PRO A 85 16.86 28.68 7.25
N ALA A 86 16.98 28.70 5.92
CA ALA A 86 18.25 28.86 5.21
C ALA A 86 18.44 30.32 4.77
N ALA A 87 19.57 30.92 5.15
CA ALA A 87 19.82 32.35 4.98
C ALA A 87 19.99 32.78 3.51
N ASP A 88 20.42 31.86 2.65
CA ASP A 88 20.61 32.08 1.21
C ASP A 88 19.29 31.91 0.41
N GLY A 89 18.18 31.61 1.10
CA GLY A 89 16.88 31.39 0.49
C GLY A 89 16.73 30.06 -0.26
N SER A 90 17.74 29.18 -0.21
CA SER A 90 17.70 27.89 -0.89
C SER A 90 17.03 26.81 -0.02
N ILE A 91 16.65 25.70 -0.65
CA ILE A 91 16.12 24.54 0.07
C ILE A 91 17.22 23.47 0.05
N HIS A 92 17.63 23.04 1.24
CA HIS A 92 18.51 21.90 1.45
C HIS A 92 17.74 20.77 2.12
N VAL A 93 17.92 19.55 1.66
CA VAL A 93 17.26 18.36 2.18
C VAL A 93 18.28 17.24 2.38
N ALA A 94 18.10 16.48 3.46
CA ALA A 94 18.91 15.30 3.74
C ALA A 94 18.08 14.23 4.43
N LEU A 95 18.58 12.99 4.37
CA LEU A 95 18.10 11.90 5.24
C LEU A 95 18.95 11.86 6.51
N SER A 96 18.33 11.53 7.64
CA SER A 96 19.04 11.25 8.88
C SER A 96 19.87 9.96 8.81
N ASP A 97 19.50 9.06 7.89
CA ASP A 97 20.19 7.83 7.56
C ASP A 97 20.38 7.77 6.03
N PRO A 98 21.55 8.20 5.51
CA PRO A 98 21.83 8.22 4.08
C PRO A 98 22.05 6.83 3.48
N ASP A 99 22.42 5.83 4.29
CA ASP A 99 22.67 4.46 3.82
C ASP A 99 21.38 3.80 3.31
N LEU A 100 20.21 4.33 3.67
CA LEU A 100 18.90 3.95 3.14
C LEU A 100 18.85 3.98 1.61
N LEU A 101 19.59 4.89 0.98
CA LEU A 101 19.63 5.04 -0.48
C LEU A 101 20.58 4.05 -1.17
N GLN A 102 21.38 3.31 -0.39
CA GLN A 102 22.35 2.31 -0.89
C GLN A 102 23.28 2.87 -1.99
N GLY A 103 23.71 4.12 -1.82
CA GLY A 103 24.58 4.83 -2.77
C GLY A 103 23.85 5.54 -3.93
N SER A 104 22.52 5.48 -3.98
CA SER A 104 21.71 6.27 -4.93
C SER A 104 21.56 7.73 -4.48
N SER A 105 21.27 8.64 -5.42
CA SER A 105 20.93 10.02 -5.10
C SER A 105 19.53 10.13 -4.47
N LEU A 106 19.36 11.13 -3.61
CA LEU A 106 18.07 11.45 -3.03
C LEU A 106 17.21 12.14 -4.09
N THR A 107 16.04 11.57 -4.38
CA THR A 107 15.01 12.23 -5.19
C THR A 107 13.89 12.72 -4.29
N MET A 108 13.36 13.90 -4.59
CA MET A 108 12.20 14.48 -3.91
C MET A 108 11.02 14.55 -4.86
N VAL A 109 9.84 14.16 -4.38
CA VAL A 109 8.57 14.52 -5.01
C VAL A 109 8.21 15.92 -4.52
N VAL A 110 8.21 16.88 -5.43
CA VAL A 110 8.05 18.32 -5.16
C VAL A 110 6.73 18.82 -5.71
N THR A 111 5.90 19.38 -4.84
CA THR A 111 4.68 20.09 -5.23
C THR A 111 4.96 21.58 -5.27
N TYR A 112 4.88 22.18 -6.46
CA TYR A 112 4.98 23.63 -6.61
C TYR A 112 3.62 24.30 -6.40
N ALA A 113 3.63 25.52 -5.85
CA ALA A 113 2.42 26.33 -5.69
C ALA A 113 1.71 26.53 -7.04
N GLY A 114 0.41 26.22 -7.09
CA GLY A 114 -0.42 26.34 -8.28
C GLY A 114 -0.19 25.28 -9.37
N ALA A 115 0.69 24.29 -9.15
CA ALA A 115 0.86 23.18 -10.07
C ALA A 115 -0.23 22.10 -9.86
N SER A 116 -0.67 21.48 -10.94
CA SER A 116 -1.64 20.37 -10.90
C SER A 116 -1.02 18.99 -10.67
N GLN A 117 0.30 18.87 -10.85
CA GLN A 117 1.06 17.63 -10.69
C GLN A 117 2.39 17.91 -9.99
N PRO A 118 2.89 16.97 -9.17
CA PRO A 118 4.21 17.09 -8.59
C PRO A 118 5.31 16.85 -9.64
N ALA A 119 6.52 17.29 -9.32
CA ALA A 119 7.74 17.00 -10.08
C ALA A 119 8.66 16.10 -9.27
N PHE A 120 9.39 15.21 -9.94
CA PHE A 120 10.47 14.44 -9.33
C PHE A 120 11.76 15.21 -9.55
N VAL A 121 12.44 15.57 -8.47
CA VAL A 121 13.62 16.43 -8.49
C VAL A 121 14.73 15.74 -7.72
N GLU A 122 15.81 15.41 -8.42
CA GLU A 122 17.04 14.90 -7.82
C GLU A 122 17.71 16.01 -7.01
N VAL A 123 18.16 15.67 -5.82
CA VAL A 123 18.87 16.58 -4.91
C VAL A 123 20.35 16.56 -5.28
N ASP A 124 20.97 17.74 -5.35
CA ASP A 124 22.38 17.89 -5.65
C ASP A 124 23.25 17.21 -4.57
N GLU A 125 24.51 16.88 -4.89
CA GLU A 125 25.43 16.17 -3.98
C GLU A 125 25.66 16.91 -2.63
N ASP A 126 25.51 18.23 -2.62
CA ASP A 126 25.63 19.08 -1.42
C ASP A 126 24.31 19.19 -0.61
N GLY A 127 23.28 18.45 -1.01
CA GLY A 127 21.96 18.42 -0.39
C GLY A 127 21.02 19.53 -0.89
N ARG A 128 21.42 20.37 -1.84
CA ARG A 128 20.56 21.42 -2.39
C ARG A 128 19.47 20.83 -3.28
N LEU A 129 18.23 21.25 -3.07
CA LEU A 129 17.11 20.94 -3.97
C LEU A 129 17.06 22.00 -5.10
N PRO A 130 17.32 21.63 -6.36
CA PRO A 130 17.26 22.58 -7.46
C PRO A 130 15.82 23.02 -7.73
N VAL A 131 15.52 24.30 -7.45
CA VAL A 131 14.21 24.91 -7.69
C VAL A 131 14.27 25.81 -8.94
N PRO A 132 13.42 25.58 -9.96
CA PRO A 132 13.40 26.44 -11.15
C PRO A 132 13.07 27.91 -10.81
N PRO A 133 13.64 28.89 -11.52
CA PRO A 133 13.34 30.30 -11.29
C PRO A 133 11.84 30.60 -11.35
N GLY A 134 11.35 31.40 -10.38
CA GLY A 134 9.95 31.79 -10.30
C GLY A 134 8.98 30.71 -9.79
N LYS A 135 9.49 29.54 -9.38
CA LYS A 135 8.68 28.50 -8.71
C LYS A 135 8.80 28.64 -7.19
N THR A 136 7.70 28.40 -6.50
CA THR A 136 7.65 28.27 -5.04
C THR A 136 7.31 26.83 -4.70
N VAL A 137 8.15 26.17 -3.91
CA VAL A 137 7.85 24.84 -3.35
C VAL A 137 6.80 24.99 -2.27
N ALA A 138 5.70 24.25 -2.39
CA ALA A 138 4.60 24.26 -1.44
C ALA A 138 4.62 23.02 -0.53
N ALA A 139 5.12 21.89 -1.04
CA ALA A 139 5.33 20.68 -0.25
C ALA A 139 6.39 19.78 -0.91
N LEU A 140 6.99 18.89 -0.12
CA LEU A 140 7.93 17.88 -0.61
C LEU A 140 7.83 16.58 0.19
N VAL A 141 8.26 15.47 -0.41
CA VAL A 141 8.46 14.19 0.27
C VAL A 141 9.61 13.46 -0.41
N PRO A 142 10.51 12.80 0.36
CA PRO A 142 11.51 11.93 -0.26
C PRO A 142 10.85 10.80 -1.05
N ASP A 143 11.35 10.56 -2.25
CA ASP A 143 10.94 9.44 -3.08
C ASP A 143 11.70 8.17 -2.66
N LEU A 144 10.98 7.06 -2.53
CA LEU A 144 11.54 5.74 -2.26
C LEU A 144 11.01 4.75 -3.30
N PRO A 145 11.59 4.74 -4.52
CA PRO A 145 11.00 4.05 -5.66
C PRO A 145 10.94 2.52 -5.52
N ILE A 146 11.67 1.94 -4.56
CA ILE A 146 11.60 0.51 -4.25
C ILE A 146 10.24 0.11 -3.63
N PHE A 147 9.51 1.05 -3.05
CA PHE A 147 8.20 0.82 -2.48
C PHE A 147 7.19 1.75 -3.19
N ASP A 148 6.21 1.20 -3.89
CA ASP A 148 5.12 1.97 -4.52
C ASP A 148 4.17 2.53 -3.45
N LEU A 149 4.65 3.52 -2.68
CA LEU A 149 4.02 4.07 -1.51
C LEU A 149 3.51 5.48 -1.78
N SER A 150 2.23 5.70 -1.51
CA SER A 150 1.69 7.06 -1.39
C SER A 150 2.08 7.65 -0.03
N LEU A 151 3.22 8.34 0.02
CA LEU A 151 3.72 8.97 1.25
C LEU A 151 3.12 10.38 1.46
N PRO A 152 2.80 10.77 2.71
CA PRO A 152 2.28 12.09 2.99
C PRO A 152 3.35 13.17 2.77
N ALA A 153 3.01 14.21 2.01
CA ALA A 153 3.91 15.33 1.77
C ALA A 153 4.07 16.24 2.99
N TYR A 154 5.29 16.74 3.20
CA TYR A 154 5.58 17.77 4.19
C TYR A 154 5.31 19.16 3.58
N PRO A 155 4.36 19.95 4.12
CA PRO A 155 4.08 21.28 3.63
C PRO A 155 5.21 22.25 4.01
N LEU A 156 5.56 23.15 3.10
CA LEU A 156 6.56 24.19 3.32
C LEU A 156 5.92 25.58 3.29
N THR A 157 6.46 26.47 4.12
CA THR A 157 6.27 27.91 3.94
C THR A 157 7.18 28.43 2.82
N PRO A 158 6.86 29.56 2.17
CA PRO A 158 7.79 30.19 1.24
C PRO A 158 9.09 30.63 1.93
N GLY A 159 10.24 30.35 1.32
CA GLY A 159 11.55 30.76 1.83
C GLY A 159 12.61 29.68 1.66
N GLY A 160 13.79 29.93 2.25
CA GLY A 160 14.85 28.93 2.32
C GLY A 160 14.69 28.03 3.53
N HIS A 161 14.98 26.74 3.35
CA HIS A 161 14.82 25.70 4.37
C HIS A 161 16.03 24.77 4.41
N THR A 162 16.37 24.25 5.58
CA THR A 162 17.30 23.13 5.77
C THR A 162 16.58 22.03 6.53
N ILE A 163 16.24 20.96 5.82
CA ILE A 163 15.32 19.92 6.28
C ILE A 163 16.05 18.59 6.40
N VAL A 164 15.82 17.89 7.51
CA VAL A 164 16.30 16.51 7.70
C VAL A 164 15.10 15.60 7.89
N PHE A 165 14.99 14.58 7.03
CA PHE A 165 13.96 13.57 7.08
C PHE A 165 14.48 12.27 7.69
N ARG A 166 13.64 11.58 8.47
CA ARG A 166 13.88 10.21 8.91
C ARG A 166 12.82 9.30 8.33
N PHE A 167 13.22 8.22 7.67
CA PHE A 167 12.29 7.18 7.27
C PHE A 167 11.79 6.42 8.50
N GLU A 168 10.48 6.30 8.62
CA GLU A 168 9.84 5.45 9.62
C GLU A 168 9.13 4.32 8.88
N PRO A 169 9.69 3.10 8.86
CA PRO A 169 9.09 1.99 8.13
C PRO A 169 7.72 1.60 8.70
N ASN A 170 7.51 1.80 10.01
CA ASN A 170 6.29 1.39 10.72
C ASN A 170 5.96 -0.08 10.41
N ASP A 171 4.76 -0.35 9.90
CA ASP A 171 4.29 -1.70 9.59
C ASP A 171 4.49 -2.06 8.10
N LEU A 172 5.58 -1.58 7.49
CA LEU A 172 5.94 -1.93 6.11
C LEU A 172 5.99 -3.46 5.93
N GLY A 173 5.44 -3.94 4.81
CA GLY A 173 5.27 -5.38 4.54
C GLY A 173 4.02 -5.98 5.19
N ILE A 174 3.24 -5.21 5.95
CA ILE A 174 1.92 -5.64 6.42
C ILE A 174 0.84 -5.14 5.45
N ALA A 175 0.13 -6.06 4.79
CA ALA A 175 -0.97 -5.68 3.91
C ALA A 175 -2.11 -5.04 4.71
N ALA A 176 -2.45 -3.79 4.38
CA ALA A 176 -3.48 -3.00 5.04
C ALA A 176 -4.88 -3.27 4.46
N PHE A 177 -5.37 -4.51 4.60
CA PHE A 177 -6.72 -4.85 4.17
C PHE A 177 -7.78 -4.10 4.99
N ASP A 178 -8.67 -3.37 4.31
CA ASP A 178 -9.84 -2.72 4.88
C ASP A 178 -11.09 -3.20 4.13
N LYS A 179 -11.69 -4.29 4.64
CA LYS A 179 -12.77 -5.02 3.97
C LYS A 179 -12.39 -5.43 2.54
N GLU A 180 -11.14 -5.86 2.36
CA GLU A 180 -10.62 -6.29 1.07
C GLU A 180 -11.45 -7.47 0.54
N PRO A 181 -12.07 -7.34 -0.64
CA PRO A 181 -12.97 -8.37 -1.15
C PRO A 181 -12.24 -9.49 -1.88
N LEU A 182 -12.51 -10.72 -1.48
CA LEU A 182 -12.22 -11.90 -2.28
C LEU A 182 -13.53 -12.41 -2.91
N GLY A 183 -13.49 -12.60 -4.23
CA GLY A 183 -14.55 -13.27 -4.96
C GLY A 183 -14.61 -14.75 -4.56
N ILE A 184 -15.81 -15.32 -4.61
CA ILE A 184 -16.03 -16.75 -4.38
C ILE A 184 -16.41 -17.39 -5.71
N GLU A 185 -15.64 -18.36 -6.16
CA GLU A 185 -15.86 -19.14 -7.39
C GLU A 185 -15.83 -20.63 -7.07
N GLY A 186 -16.97 -21.21 -6.69
CA GLY A 186 -17.01 -22.56 -6.13
C GLY A 186 -16.22 -22.61 -4.82
N ASP A 187 -15.20 -23.47 -4.76
CA ASP A 187 -14.30 -23.59 -3.61
C ASP A 187 -13.04 -22.69 -3.72
N THR A 188 -12.93 -21.89 -4.78
CA THR A 188 -11.80 -20.97 -5.01
C THR A 188 -12.12 -19.58 -4.49
N LEU A 189 -11.16 -18.96 -3.80
CA LEU A 189 -11.22 -17.55 -3.43
C LEU A 189 -10.33 -16.73 -4.38
N VAL A 190 -10.84 -15.59 -4.87
CA VAL A 190 -10.15 -14.80 -5.90
C VAL A 190 -9.83 -13.41 -5.39
N LEU A 191 -8.55 -13.05 -5.35
CA LEU A 191 -8.05 -11.74 -4.94
C LEU A 191 -7.41 -11.03 -6.14
N GLN A 192 -7.74 -9.75 -6.36
CA GLN A 192 -7.00 -8.90 -7.30
C GLN A 192 -5.95 -8.12 -6.51
N ARG A 193 -4.67 -8.28 -6.85
CA ARG A 193 -3.58 -7.60 -6.15
C ARG A 193 -2.41 -7.36 -7.10
N TYR A 194 -1.86 -6.14 -7.09
CA TYR A 194 -0.71 -5.75 -7.94
C TYR A 194 -0.91 -6.06 -9.45
N GLY A 195 -2.12 -5.83 -9.96
CA GLY A 195 -2.48 -6.11 -11.35
C GLY A 195 -2.53 -7.61 -11.71
N ARG A 196 -2.51 -8.49 -10.70
CA ARG A 196 -2.60 -9.94 -10.84
C ARG A 196 -3.89 -10.45 -10.20
N THR A 197 -4.44 -11.50 -10.80
CA THR A 197 -5.48 -12.31 -10.19
C THR A 197 -4.83 -13.49 -9.47
N ILE A 198 -5.02 -13.57 -8.16
CA ILE A 198 -4.55 -14.67 -7.31
C ILE A 198 -5.74 -15.58 -7.04
N ARG A 199 -5.64 -16.86 -7.40
CA ARG A 199 -6.67 -17.86 -7.19
C ARG A 199 -6.25 -18.78 -6.05
N PHE A 200 -6.92 -18.66 -4.92
CA PHE A 200 -6.69 -19.45 -3.72
C PHE A 200 -7.54 -20.72 -3.77
N GLU A 201 -6.89 -21.85 -4.02
CA GLU A 201 -7.51 -23.17 -4.00
C GLU A 201 -7.37 -23.77 -2.60
N LYS A 202 -8.45 -24.38 -2.09
CA LYS A 202 -8.41 -24.98 -0.77
C LYS A 202 -7.48 -26.18 -0.77
N ASP A 203 -6.57 -26.25 0.20
CA ASP A 203 -5.70 -27.40 0.37
C ASP A 203 -6.55 -28.66 0.58
N ALA A 204 -6.26 -29.70 -0.20
CA ALA A 204 -6.80 -31.03 0.00
C ALA A 204 -6.11 -31.67 1.21
N ASN A 205 -6.54 -31.33 2.43
CA ASN A 205 -6.18 -32.10 3.62
C ASN A 205 -6.87 -33.47 3.61
#